data_AF-A0A933V655-F1
#
_entry.id   AF-A0A933V655-F1
#
_cell.length_a   1.000
_cell.length_b   1.000
_cell.length_c   1.000
_cell.angle_alpha   90.00
_cell.angle_beta   90.00
_cell.angle_gamma   90.00
#
_symmetry.space_group_name_H-M   'P 1'
#
loop_
_entity.id
_entity.type
_entity.pdbx_description
1 polymer ?
#
loop_
_entity_poly.entity_id
_entity_poly.type
_entity_poly.pdbx_seq_one_letter_code
_entity_poly.pdbx_strand_id
1 'polypeptide(L)'
;MDGVVFEAGQAQLTAPEREKLTRLADALGKRPKLALAIHGAYAEADRQALQDLQLRRALAARLDRPVDDESDPGPMATDEPKVQGVLENLFAERLGGAELAALREGFRQANPDRAAEAGKDKMMSRLAGLFRERRTLSESELGQLKDADLHTVLYERLRAKEAVTDERLRALATARGAAALAILTAAAAPAERVTLLDVERVDVEGAEVPLKMDLKAAP
;
A
#
# COMPACT_ATOMS: atom_id res chain seq x y z
N MET A 1 -5.79 -27.29 -4.63
CA MET A 1 -4.51 -26.70 -5.05
C MET A 1 -4.47 -25.34 -4.41
N ASP A 2 -3.41 -25.01 -3.69
CA ASP A 2 -3.22 -23.65 -3.21
C ASP A 2 -3.07 -22.73 -4.42
N GLY A 3 -3.74 -21.58 -4.37
CA GLY A 3 -3.72 -20.61 -5.45
C GLY A 3 -2.33 -20.02 -5.64
N VAL A 4 -2.12 -19.42 -6.82
CA VAL A 4 -0.99 -18.52 -7.07
C VAL A 4 -1.40 -17.13 -6.62
N VAL A 5 -0.57 -16.47 -5.83
CA VAL A 5 -0.86 -15.13 -5.30
C VAL A 5 0.24 -14.12 -5.62
N PHE A 6 -0.13 -12.86 -5.73
CA PHE A 6 0.77 -11.71 -5.81
C PHE A 6 0.70 -10.93 -4.51
N GLU A 7 1.82 -10.38 -4.08
CA GLU A 7 1.83 -9.35 -3.04
C GLU A 7 1.13 -8.09 -3.55
N ALA A 8 0.38 -7.41 -2.67
CA ALA A 8 -0.31 -6.18 -2.98
C ALA A 8 0.65 -5.12 -3.57
N GLY A 9 0.23 -4.46 -4.66
CA GLY A 9 1.03 -3.48 -5.38
C GLY A 9 2.17 -4.06 -6.25
N GLN A 10 2.44 -5.37 -6.16
CA GLN A 10 3.53 -6.02 -6.90
C GLN A 10 3.03 -6.78 -8.13
N ALA A 11 3.72 -6.60 -9.26
CA ALA A 11 3.46 -7.33 -10.50
C ALA A 11 4.29 -8.62 -10.63
N GLN A 12 5.31 -8.78 -9.77
CA GLN A 12 6.23 -9.91 -9.83
C GLN A 12 5.83 -10.97 -8.80
N LEU A 13 5.77 -12.22 -9.25
CA LEU A 13 5.58 -13.36 -8.34
C LEU A 13 6.85 -13.63 -7.53
N THR A 14 6.69 -14.11 -6.30
CA THR A 14 7.82 -14.60 -5.50
C THR A 14 8.35 -15.93 -6.06
N ALA A 15 9.52 -16.40 -5.60
CA ALA A 15 10.07 -17.67 -6.08
C ALA A 15 9.13 -18.88 -5.84
N PRO A 16 8.50 -19.03 -4.65
CA PRO A 16 7.51 -20.09 -4.42
C PRO A 16 6.31 -20.03 -5.37
N GLU A 17 5.78 -18.84 -5.61
CA GLU A 17 4.60 -18.66 -6.47
C GLU A 17 4.90 -18.93 -7.95
N ARG A 18 6.12 -18.60 -8.41
CA ARG A 18 6.61 -19.00 -9.73
C ARG A 18 6.68 -20.52 -9.88
N GLU A 19 7.17 -21.22 -8.86
CA GLU A 19 7.27 -22.69 -8.87
C GLU A 19 5.88 -23.34 -8.98
N LYS A 20 4.86 -22.78 -8.31
CA LYS A 20 3.47 -23.24 -8.46
C LYS A 20 2.98 -23.16 -9.91
N LEU A 21 3.26 -22.06 -10.63
CA LEU A 21 2.92 -21.93 -12.05
C LEU A 21 3.69 -22.93 -12.94
N THR A 22 4.96 -23.18 -12.66
CA THR A 22 5.73 -24.20 -13.39
C THR A 22 5.11 -25.60 -13.23
N ARG A 23 4.74 -25.98 -11.99
CA ARG A 23 4.05 -27.25 -11.72
C ARG A 23 2.67 -27.32 -12.41
N LEU A 24 1.98 -26.18 -12.53
CA LEU A 24 0.72 -26.10 -13.26
C LEU A 24 0.92 -26.34 -14.77
N ALA A 25 1.98 -25.78 -15.37
CA ALA A 25 2.34 -26.04 -16.77
C ALA A 25 2.59 -27.54 -17.02
N ASP A 26 3.39 -28.19 -16.16
CA ASP A 26 3.65 -29.64 -16.23
C ASP A 26 2.36 -30.47 -16.14
N ALA A 27 1.48 -30.10 -15.21
CA ALA A 27 0.19 -30.78 -15.02
C ALA A 27 -0.74 -30.60 -16.24
N LEU A 28 -0.74 -29.41 -16.86
CA LEU A 28 -1.51 -29.13 -18.07
C LEU A 28 -0.99 -29.93 -19.27
N GLY A 29 0.33 -30.14 -19.36
CA GLY A 29 0.95 -31.03 -20.35
C GLY A 29 0.47 -32.47 -20.25
N LYS A 30 0.34 -33.00 -19.03
CA LYS A 30 -0.15 -34.37 -18.76
C LYS A 30 -1.67 -34.54 -18.94
N ARG A 31 -2.42 -33.44 -19.10
CA ARG A 31 -3.89 -33.44 -19.20
C ARG A 31 -4.32 -32.78 -20.51
N PRO A 32 -4.21 -33.48 -21.65
CA PRO A 32 -4.45 -32.88 -22.98
C PRO A 32 -5.88 -32.40 -23.19
N LYS A 33 -6.86 -32.91 -22.42
CA LYS A 33 -8.28 -32.50 -22.49
C LYS A 33 -8.59 -31.20 -21.75
N LEU A 34 -7.61 -30.55 -21.11
CA LEU A 34 -7.81 -29.32 -20.35
C LEU A 34 -7.13 -28.13 -21.02
N ALA A 35 -7.75 -26.96 -20.93
CA ALA A 35 -7.17 -25.65 -21.22
C ALA A 35 -7.22 -24.77 -19.97
N LEU A 36 -6.32 -23.81 -19.89
CA LEU A 36 -6.17 -22.86 -18.79
C LEU A 36 -6.43 -21.44 -19.30
N ALA A 37 -7.45 -20.78 -18.78
CA ALA A 37 -7.60 -19.34 -18.93
C ALA A 37 -7.02 -18.66 -17.68
N ILE A 38 -6.25 -17.61 -17.86
CA ILE A 38 -5.69 -16.80 -16.77
C ILE A 38 -6.19 -15.37 -16.90
N HIS A 39 -6.43 -14.73 -15.75
CA HIS A 39 -6.82 -13.33 -15.66
C HIS A 39 -5.85 -12.62 -14.72
N GLY A 40 -5.35 -11.47 -15.15
CA GLY A 40 -4.75 -10.53 -14.23
C GLY A 40 -5.79 -10.03 -13.23
N ALA A 41 -5.44 -9.92 -11.95
CA ALA A 41 -6.37 -9.44 -10.92
C ALA A 41 -5.80 -8.27 -10.13
N TYR A 42 -6.70 -7.38 -9.68
CA TYR A 42 -6.40 -6.33 -8.71
C TYR A 42 -7.44 -6.28 -7.59
N ALA A 43 -7.00 -5.83 -6.42
CA ALA A 43 -7.82 -5.67 -5.23
C ALA A 43 -7.66 -4.27 -4.61
N GLU A 44 -8.50 -3.92 -3.64
CA GLU A 44 -8.35 -2.65 -2.90
C GLU A 44 -7.02 -2.59 -2.12
N ALA A 45 -6.50 -3.74 -1.68
CA ALA A 45 -5.18 -3.84 -1.06
C ALA A 45 -4.05 -3.31 -1.98
N ASP A 46 -4.19 -3.44 -3.30
CA ASP A 46 -3.22 -2.88 -4.25
C ASP A 46 -3.19 -1.36 -4.21
N ARG A 47 -4.36 -0.73 -4.07
CA ARG A 47 -4.43 0.73 -3.94
C ARG A 47 -3.64 1.17 -2.71
N GLN A 48 -3.91 0.53 -1.58
CA GLN A 48 -3.26 0.81 -0.31
C GLN A 48 -1.74 0.63 -0.36
N ALA A 49 -1.26 -0.43 -1.02
CA ALA A 49 0.16 -0.70 -1.19
C ALA A 49 0.83 0.30 -2.15
N LEU A 50 0.15 0.70 -3.22
CA LEU A 50 0.66 1.70 -4.16
C LEU A 50 0.71 3.11 -3.55
N GLN A 51 -0.30 3.47 -2.74
CA GLN A 51 -0.30 4.70 -1.96
C GLN A 51 0.86 4.71 -0.96
N ASP A 52 1.06 3.60 -0.26
CA ASP A 52 2.18 3.44 0.68
C ASP A 52 3.53 3.63 -0.02
N LEU A 53 3.75 2.95 -1.15
CA LEU A 53 4.96 3.07 -1.96
C LEU A 53 5.22 4.52 -2.42
N GLN A 54 4.17 5.22 -2.89
CA GLN A 54 4.29 6.63 -3.29
C GLN A 54 4.71 7.53 -2.13
N LEU A 55 4.09 7.36 -0.95
CA LEU A 55 4.44 8.13 0.24
C LEU A 55 5.89 7.85 0.66
N ARG A 56 6.31 6.59 0.70
CA ARG A 56 7.69 6.22 1.07
C ARG A 56 8.71 6.81 0.10
N ARG A 57 8.42 6.84 -1.20
CA ARG A 57 9.28 7.51 -2.19
C ARG A 57 9.37 9.02 -1.94
N ALA A 58 8.25 9.67 -1.64
CA ALA A 58 8.23 11.09 -1.31
C ALA A 58 9.03 11.42 -0.04
N LEU A 59 8.98 10.55 0.98
CA LEU A 59 9.80 10.68 2.18
C LEU A 59 11.28 10.43 1.90
N ALA A 60 11.61 9.37 1.14
CA ALA A 60 12.99 9.04 0.78
C ALA A 60 13.69 10.17 0.03
N ALA A 61 12.99 10.79 -0.94
CA ALA A 61 13.50 11.91 -1.72
C ALA A 61 13.86 13.13 -0.84
N ARG A 62 13.11 13.36 0.26
CA ARG A 62 13.38 14.45 1.21
C ARG A 62 14.45 14.12 2.25
N LEU A 63 14.74 12.84 2.44
CA LEU A 63 15.80 12.35 3.32
C LEU A 63 17.14 12.24 2.59
N ASP A 64 17.24 12.72 1.35
CA ASP A 64 18.39 12.59 0.46
C ASP A 64 18.88 11.14 0.34
N ARG A 65 17.95 10.17 0.48
CA ARG A 65 18.24 8.76 0.27
C ARG A 65 18.12 8.51 -1.23
N PRO A 66 19.20 8.11 -1.92
CA PRO A 66 19.12 7.79 -3.34
C PRO A 66 18.20 6.58 -3.50
N VAL A 67 17.11 6.79 -4.21
CA VAL A 67 16.18 5.75 -4.62
C VAL A 67 15.90 6.09 -6.07
N ASP A 68 16.20 5.18 -6.99
CA ASP A 68 15.74 5.35 -8.37
C ASP A 68 14.22 5.54 -8.34
N ASP A 69 13.67 6.40 -9.20
CA ASP A 69 12.25 6.80 -9.15
C ASP A 69 11.26 5.60 -9.18
N GLU A 70 11.74 4.43 -9.62
CA GLU A 70 11.00 3.18 -9.70
C GLU A 70 11.35 2.12 -8.63
N SER A 71 12.33 2.38 -7.76
CA SER A 71 12.73 1.46 -6.70
C SER A 71 11.84 1.60 -5.46
N ASP A 72 11.69 0.50 -4.73
CA ASP A 72 11.06 0.51 -3.41
C ASP A 72 12.10 0.96 -2.38
N PRO A 73 11.89 2.08 -1.65
CA PRO A 73 12.85 2.60 -0.67
C PRO A 73 12.97 1.75 0.62
N GLY A 74 12.18 0.68 0.72
CA GLY A 74 11.98 -0.11 1.93
C GLY A 74 11.03 0.56 2.92
N PRO A 75 10.74 -0.12 4.05
CA PRO A 75 9.91 0.44 5.11
C PRO A 75 10.54 1.69 5.74
N MET A 76 9.71 2.63 6.17
CA MET A 76 10.13 3.87 6.85
C MET A 76 9.86 3.76 8.35
N ALA A 77 10.88 4.03 9.15
CA ALA A 77 10.79 4.01 10.61
C ALA A 77 10.15 5.30 11.12
N THR A 78 8.86 5.28 11.45
CA THR A 78 8.11 6.47 11.93
C THR A 78 8.51 6.91 13.34
N ASP A 79 9.29 6.10 14.05
CA ASP A 79 9.91 6.41 15.34
C ASP A 79 11.27 7.14 15.19
N GLU A 80 11.87 7.17 13.99
CA GLU A 80 13.13 7.87 13.75
C GLU A 80 12.92 9.40 13.70
N PRO A 81 13.62 10.21 14.53
CA PRO A 81 13.40 11.66 14.60
C PRO A 81 13.54 12.40 13.27
N LYS A 82 14.42 11.93 12.37
CA LYS A 82 14.58 12.52 11.04
C LYS A 82 13.35 12.28 10.16
N VAL A 83 12.84 11.04 10.16
CA VAL A 83 11.63 10.65 9.42
C VAL A 83 10.43 11.43 9.96
N GLN A 84 10.32 11.56 11.28
CA GLN A 84 9.27 12.34 11.94
C GLN A 84 9.23 13.80 11.46
N GLY A 85 10.38 14.48 11.47
CA GLY A 85 10.47 15.87 11.01
C GLY A 85 10.08 16.04 9.54
N VAL A 86 10.51 15.12 8.67
CA VAL A 86 10.13 15.12 7.24
C VAL A 86 8.64 14.85 7.06
N LEU A 87 8.09 13.90 7.81
CA LEU A 87 6.68 13.53 7.76
C LEU A 87 5.77 14.69 8.17
N GLU A 88 6.12 15.38 9.25
CA GLU A 88 5.38 16.56 9.73
C GLU A 88 5.44 17.72 8.71
N ASN A 89 6.61 17.96 8.10
CA ASN A 89 6.75 18.97 7.04
C ASN A 89 5.89 18.62 5.82
N LEU A 90 5.98 17.36 5.33
CA LEU A 90 5.18 16.88 4.21
C LEU A 90 3.67 16.98 4.50
N PHE A 91 3.28 16.66 5.73
CA PHE A 91 1.90 16.79 6.19
C PHE A 91 1.44 18.25 6.16
N ALA A 92 2.21 19.17 6.74
CA ALA A 92 1.88 20.59 6.76
C ALA A 92 1.76 21.19 5.36
N GLU A 93 2.58 20.74 4.41
CA GLU A 93 2.55 21.19 3.03
C GLU A 93 1.30 20.68 2.28
N ARG A 94 0.92 19.41 2.47
CA ARG A 94 -0.17 18.78 1.70
C ARG A 94 -1.55 18.94 2.33
N LEU A 95 -1.64 18.95 3.66
CA LEU A 95 -2.89 19.03 4.41
C LEU A 95 -3.05 20.35 5.20
N GLY A 96 -1.98 21.15 5.27
CA GLY A 96 -1.99 22.46 5.90
C GLY A 96 -1.44 22.46 7.33
N GLY A 97 -0.66 23.50 7.67
CA GLY A 97 -0.09 23.67 9.02
C GLY A 97 -1.15 23.81 10.13
N ALA A 98 -2.34 24.32 9.82
CA ALA A 98 -3.45 24.40 10.77
C ALA A 98 -3.96 23.00 11.18
N GLU A 99 -3.99 22.05 10.25
CA GLU A 99 -4.36 20.66 10.56
C GLU A 99 -3.29 19.96 11.39
N LEU A 100 -2.01 20.13 11.04
CA LEU A 100 -0.92 19.57 11.83
C LEU A 100 -0.96 20.08 13.28
N ALA A 101 -1.21 21.38 13.47
CA ALA A 101 -1.35 21.96 14.80
C ALA A 101 -2.54 21.39 15.57
N ALA A 102 -3.69 21.19 14.90
CA ALA A 102 -4.87 20.57 15.50
C ALA A 102 -4.60 19.13 15.94
N LEU A 103 -3.91 18.33 15.12
CA LEU A 103 -3.52 16.95 15.44
C LEU A 103 -2.55 16.87 16.62
N ARG A 104 -1.52 17.72 16.66
CA ARG A 104 -0.59 17.77 17.80
C ARG A 104 -1.26 18.20 19.11
N GLU A 105 -2.21 19.13 19.05
CA GLU A 105 -2.99 19.54 20.22
C GLU A 105 -3.95 18.44 20.66
N GLY A 106 -4.71 17.86 19.74
CA GLY A 106 -5.62 16.75 20.03
C GLY A 106 -4.90 15.53 20.60
N PHE A 107 -3.71 15.22 20.10
CA PHE A 107 -2.89 14.13 20.63
C PHE A 107 -2.50 14.36 22.09
N ARG A 108 -2.08 15.59 22.44
CA ARG A 108 -1.76 15.96 23.84
C ARG A 108 -2.99 15.92 24.75
N GLN A 109 -4.16 16.30 24.24
CA GLN A 109 -5.42 16.24 24.99
C GLN A 109 -5.88 14.80 25.22
N ALA A 110 -5.75 13.94 24.20
CA ALA A 110 -6.12 12.53 24.28
C ALA A 110 -5.15 11.68 25.11
N ASN A 111 -3.89 12.13 25.25
CA ASN A 111 -2.81 11.41 25.95
C ASN A 111 -2.12 12.29 27.02
N PRO A 112 -2.83 12.69 28.09
CA PRO A 112 -2.31 13.61 29.10
C PRO A 112 -1.12 13.06 29.89
N ASP A 113 -1.08 11.74 30.14
CA ASP A 113 0.01 11.09 30.87
C ASP A 113 1.32 11.13 30.06
N ARG A 114 1.25 10.90 28.74
CA ARG A 114 2.39 11.06 27.82
C ARG A 114 2.85 12.51 27.70
N ALA A 115 1.93 13.46 27.81
CA ALA A 115 2.25 14.89 27.82
C ALA A 115 2.93 15.33 29.12
N ALA A 116 2.67 14.66 30.25
CA ALA A 116 3.29 14.94 31.53
C ALA A 116 4.77 14.50 31.60
N GLU A 117 5.17 13.47 30.84
CA GLU A 117 6.56 13.00 30.76
C GLU A 117 7.46 13.90 29.88
N ALA A 118 6.90 14.68 28.95
CA ALA A 118 7.64 15.56 28.04
C ALA A 118 8.03 16.93 28.62
N GLY A 119 7.81 17.15 29.92
CA GLY A 119 8.34 18.30 30.66
C GLY A 119 7.28 19.27 31.21
N LYS A 120 7.43 19.57 32.50
CA LYS A 120 6.72 20.57 33.33
C LYS A 120 6.82 22.04 32.84
N ASP A 121 7.06 22.31 31.56
CA ASP A 121 7.66 23.60 31.16
C ASP A 121 6.95 24.39 30.06
N LYS A 122 5.63 24.21 29.85
CA LYS A 122 4.87 25.08 28.91
C LYS A 122 3.48 25.48 29.41
N MET A 123 3.43 26.11 30.60
CA MET A 123 2.26 26.85 31.07
C MET A 123 2.18 28.30 30.50
N MET A 124 2.85 28.61 29.39
CA MET A 124 2.83 29.96 28.78
C MET A 124 2.30 30.03 27.34
N SER A 125 1.99 28.89 26.69
CA SER A 125 1.51 28.88 25.30
C SER A 125 -0.03 28.92 25.18
N ARG A 126 -0.73 29.46 26.18
CA ARG A 126 -2.20 29.56 26.18
C ARG A 126 -2.75 30.93 25.80
N LEU A 127 -1.91 31.97 25.68
CA LEU A 127 -2.38 33.35 25.43
C LEU A 127 -2.17 33.91 24.01
N ALA A 128 -1.51 33.21 23.08
CA ALA A 128 -1.03 33.85 21.84
C ALA A 128 -1.89 33.68 20.56
N GLY A 129 -3.11 33.13 20.60
CA GLY A 129 -3.78 32.75 19.34
C GLY A 129 -5.28 33.00 19.25
N LEU A 130 -5.74 34.21 19.62
CA LEU A 130 -7.15 34.57 19.63
C LEU A 130 -7.78 34.93 18.27
N PHE A 131 -7.07 34.87 17.13
CA PHE A 131 -7.60 35.40 15.84
C PHE A 131 -7.22 34.64 14.57
N ARG A 132 -7.18 33.31 14.60
CA ARG A 132 -7.25 32.49 13.39
C ARG A 132 -8.26 31.39 13.64
N GLU A 133 -9.11 31.08 12.66
CA GLU A 133 -10.00 29.91 12.69
C GLU A 133 -9.13 28.68 12.97
N ARG A 134 -9.04 28.29 14.25
CA ARG A 134 -8.30 27.11 14.67
C ARG A 134 -9.14 25.94 14.22
N ARG A 135 -8.58 25.11 13.36
CA ARG A 135 -9.14 23.78 13.17
C ARG A 135 -9.17 23.08 14.53
N THR A 136 -10.36 22.70 14.96
CA THR A 136 -10.59 21.89 16.16
C THR A 136 -10.99 20.50 15.72
N LEU A 137 -10.36 19.48 16.29
CA LEU A 137 -10.74 18.10 16.02
C LEU A 137 -12.10 17.79 16.67
N SER A 138 -12.89 16.95 16.01
CA SER A 138 -14.12 16.39 16.57
C SER A 138 -13.83 15.38 17.69
N GLU A 139 -14.84 15.06 18.50
CA GLU A 139 -14.71 14.03 19.55
C GLU A 139 -14.29 12.67 18.99
N SER A 140 -14.81 12.30 17.81
CA SER A 140 -14.43 11.07 17.13
C SER A 140 -12.95 11.07 16.73
N GLU A 141 -12.45 12.18 16.20
CA GLU A 141 -11.03 12.32 15.85
C GLU A 141 -10.13 12.28 17.09
N LEU A 142 -10.55 12.91 18.20
CA LEU A 142 -9.81 12.83 19.47
C LEU A 142 -9.78 11.39 20.01
N GLY A 143 -10.89 10.66 19.89
CA GLY A 143 -10.96 9.25 20.26
C GLY A 143 -9.99 8.36 19.49
N GLN A 144 -9.78 8.63 18.19
CA GLN A 144 -8.82 7.91 17.35
C GLN A 144 -7.35 8.19 17.71
N LEU A 145 -7.06 9.32 18.36
CA LEU A 145 -5.71 9.69 18.78
C LEU A 145 -5.31 9.11 20.14
N LYS A 146 -6.27 8.59 20.91
CA LYS A 146 -6.00 8.00 22.21
C LYS A 146 -5.16 6.74 22.04
N ASP A 147 -4.07 6.65 22.80
CA ASP A 147 -3.09 5.56 22.81
C ASP A 147 -2.32 5.33 21.49
N ALA A 148 -2.71 6.00 20.39
CA ALA A 148 -2.06 5.98 19.10
C ALA A 148 -0.63 6.55 19.15
N ASP A 149 0.13 6.32 18.08
CA ASP A 149 1.35 7.08 17.79
C ASP A 149 1.02 8.21 16.81
N LEU A 150 1.43 9.44 17.14
CA LEU A 150 1.12 10.62 16.33
C LEU A 150 1.67 10.48 14.90
N HIS A 151 2.91 10.01 14.75
CA HIS A 151 3.56 9.94 13.44
C HIS A 151 2.97 8.82 12.59
N THR A 152 2.57 7.70 13.18
CA THR A 152 1.75 6.68 12.50
C THR A 152 0.43 7.27 12.01
N VAL A 153 -0.26 8.10 12.81
CA VAL A 153 -1.50 8.78 12.36
C VAL A 153 -1.23 9.75 11.20
N LEU A 154 -0.14 10.53 11.26
CA LEU A 154 0.23 11.43 10.17
C LEU A 154 0.54 10.66 8.88
N TYR A 155 1.24 9.53 9.01
CA TYR A 155 1.59 8.65 7.91
C TYR A 155 0.34 8.09 7.23
N GLU A 156 -0.57 7.50 8.00
CA GLU A 156 -1.82 6.95 7.46
C GLU A 156 -2.68 8.00 6.76
N ARG A 157 -2.80 9.19 7.34
CA ARG A 157 -3.56 10.30 6.72
C ARG A 157 -2.91 10.78 5.43
N LEU A 158 -1.58 10.86 5.37
CA LEU A 158 -0.85 11.20 4.15
C LEU A 158 -1.01 10.13 3.07
N ARG A 159 -0.85 8.86 3.44
CA ARG A 159 -1.01 7.70 2.55
C ARG A 159 -2.40 7.68 1.91
N ALA A 160 -3.45 7.89 2.71
CA ALA A 160 -4.82 7.94 2.21
C ALA A 160 -5.10 9.09 1.24
N LYS A 161 -4.22 10.10 1.17
CA LYS A 161 -4.29 11.21 0.20
C LYS A 161 -3.49 10.97 -1.07
N GLU A 162 -2.67 9.92 -1.12
CA GLU A 162 -1.94 9.57 -2.34
C GLU A 162 -2.92 9.10 -3.42
N ALA A 163 -2.77 9.66 -4.62
CA ALA A 163 -3.67 9.38 -5.72
C ALA A 163 -3.24 8.11 -6.47
N VAL A 164 -4.12 7.11 -6.46
CA VAL A 164 -3.99 5.91 -7.29
C VAL A 164 -5.25 5.80 -8.11
N THR A 165 -5.14 5.79 -9.43
CA THR A 165 -6.29 5.70 -10.33
C THR A 165 -6.68 4.24 -10.55
N ASP A 166 -7.93 4.00 -10.92
CA ASP A 166 -8.39 2.66 -11.32
C ASP A 166 -7.64 2.15 -12.57
N GLU A 167 -7.23 3.07 -13.45
CA GLU A 167 -6.37 2.75 -14.59
C GLU A 167 -5.03 2.19 -14.13
N ARG A 168 -4.41 2.77 -13.10
CA ARG A 168 -3.17 2.24 -12.53
C ARG A 168 -3.34 0.84 -11.94
N LEU A 169 -4.48 0.57 -11.29
CA LEU A 169 -4.81 -0.76 -10.77
C LEU A 169 -5.02 -1.78 -11.90
N ARG A 170 -5.72 -1.40 -12.97
CA ARG A 170 -5.90 -2.25 -14.17
C ARG A 170 -4.58 -2.52 -14.88
N ALA A 171 -3.68 -1.53 -14.94
CA ALA A 171 -2.34 -1.72 -15.48
C ALA A 171 -1.52 -2.71 -14.64
N LEU A 172 -1.60 -2.64 -13.30
CA LEU A 172 -0.97 -3.61 -12.41
C LEU A 172 -1.52 -5.03 -12.66
N ALA A 173 -2.84 -5.19 -12.72
CA ALA A 173 -3.46 -6.48 -13.04
C ALA A 173 -3.02 -7.01 -14.40
N THR A 174 -2.95 -6.15 -15.41
CA THR A 174 -2.48 -6.51 -16.76
C THR A 174 -1.03 -7.03 -16.71
N ALA A 175 -0.16 -6.33 -15.99
CA ALA A 175 1.22 -6.76 -15.79
C ALA A 175 1.32 -8.11 -15.07
N ARG A 176 0.47 -8.37 -14.07
CA ARG A 176 0.40 -9.67 -13.38
C ARG A 176 -0.01 -10.81 -14.32
N GLY A 177 -1.05 -10.60 -15.13
CA GLY A 177 -1.49 -11.59 -16.12
C GLY A 177 -0.39 -11.91 -17.14
N ALA A 178 0.29 -10.87 -17.64
CA ALA A 178 1.42 -11.02 -18.55
C ALA A 178 2.61 -11.75 -17.91
N ALA A 179 2.94 -11.44 -16.65
CA ALA A 179 4.01 -12.11 -15.91
C ALA A 179 3.71 -13.60 -15.70
N ALA A 180 2.46 -13.94 -15.33
CA ALA A 180 2.03 -15.33 -15.19
C ALA A 180 2.09 -16.08 -16.52
N LEU A 181 1.64 -15.46 -17.62
CA LEU A 181 1.73 -16.04 -18.96
C LEU A 181 3.19 -16.34 -19.33
N ALA A 182 4.09 -15.38 -19.12
CA ALA A 182 5.51 -15.53 -19.44
C ALA A 182 6.15 -16.71 -18.69
N ILE A 183 5.78 -16.92 -17.43
CA ILE A 183 6.26 -18.06 -16.63
C ILE A 183 5.73 -19.38 -17.18
N LEU A 184 4.42 -19.45 -17.50
CA LEU A 184 3.82 -20.64 -18.11
C LEU A 184 4.47 -20.98 -19.45
N THR A 185 4.71 -19.98 -20.30
CA THR A 185 5.41 -20.15 -21.59
C THR A 185 6.85 -20.63 -21.38
N ALA A 186 7.59 -20.04 -20.45
CA ALA A 186 8.95 -20.47 -20.13
C ALA A 186 9.01 -21.91 -19.59
N ALA A 187 7.97 -22.35 -18.89
CA ALA A 187 7.77 -23.73 -18.44
C ALA A 187 7.21 -24.66 -19.52
N ALA A 188 7.20 -24.24 -20.79
CA ALA A 188 6.71 -25.00 -21.95
C ALA A 188 5.23 -25.44 -21.83
N ALA A 189 4.39 -24.60 -21.19
CA ALA A 189 2.95 -24.82 -21.23
C ALA A 189 2.43 -24.83 -22.68
N PRO A 190 1.43 -25.67 -22.99
CA PRO A 190 0.84 -25.79 -24.33
C PRO A 190 0.16 -24.47 -24.75
N ALA A 191 0.84 -23.66 -25.57
CA ALA A 191 0.43 -22.29 -25.90
C ALA A 191 -1.01 -22.19 -26.44
N GLU A 192 -1.44 -23.13 -27.28
CA GLU A 192 -2.80 -23.18 -27.84
C GLU A 192 -3.89 -23.45 -26.80
N ARG A 193 -3.50 -23.91 -25.60
CA ARG A 193 -4.39 -24.24 -24.48
C ARG A 193 -4.24 -23.28 -23.30
N VAL A 194 -3.46 -22.22 -23.44
CA VAL A 194 -3.33 -21.17 -22.42
C VAL A 194 -3.81 -19.84 -23.00
N THR A 195 -4.76 -19.19 -22.34
CA THR A 195 -5.34 -17.93 -22.81
C THR A 195 -5.30 -16.88 -21.71
N LEU A 196 -4.77 -15.69 -22.03
CA LEU A 196 -4.89 -14.52 -21.16
C LEU A 196 -6.18 -13.78 -21.49
N LEU A 197 -7.03 -13.61 -20.47
CA LEU A 197 -8.30 -12.90 -20.55
C LEU A 197 -8.22 -11.53 -19.86
N ASP A 198 -9.32 -10.78 -19.95
CA ASP A 198 -9.44 -9.45 -19.37
C ASP A 198 -9.20 -9.45 -17.85
N VAL A 199 -8.70 -8.33 -17.36
CA VAL A 199 -8.40 -8.15 -15.94
C VAL A 199 -9.67 -8.12 -15.09
N GLU A 200 -9.58 -8.66 -13.88
CA GLU A 200 -10.69 -8.71 -12.94
C GLU A 200 -10.39 -7.94 -11.65
N ARG A 201 -11.42 -7.33 -11.08
CA ARG A 201 -11.38 -6.87 -9.69
C ARG A 201 -11.75 -8.04 -8.79
N VAL A 202 -10.97 -8.23 -7.73
CA VAL A 202 -11.25 -9.24 -6.72
C VAL A 202 -11.35 -8.59 -5.35
N ASP A 203 -12.23 -9.14 -4.51
CA ASP A 203 -12.33 -8.79 -3.10
C ASP A 203 -11.56 -9.86 -2.30
N VAL A 204 -10.57 -9.41 -1.54
CA VAL A 204 -9.71 -10.26 -0.72
C VAL A 204 -9.55 -9.68 0.67
N GLU A 205 -9.38 -10.56 1.64
CA GLU A 205 -8.95 -10.19 2.99
C GLU A 205 -7.42 -10.37 3.07
N GLY A 206 -6.70 -9.31 3.42
CA GLY A 206 -5.23 -9.33 3.54
C GLY A 206 -4.47 -8.73 2.36
N ALA A 207 -3.16 -9.00 2.30
CA ALA A 207 -2.22 -8.39 1.35
C ALA A 207 -1.93 -9.27 0.11
N GLU A 208 -2.48 -10.47 0.05
CA GLU A 208 -2.28 -11.40 -1.07
C GLU A 208 -3.43 -11.28 -2.09
N VAL A 209 -3.08 -11.06 -3.35
CA VAL A 209 -4.03 -10.94 -4.47
C VAL A 209 -3.91 -12.17 -5.36
N PRO A 210 -4.94 -13.02 -5.47
CA PRO A 210 -4.86 -14.26 -6.23
C PRO A 210 -4.78 -14.00 -7.74
N LEU A 211 -3.95 -14.78 -8.43
CA LEU A 211 -4.07 -14.97 -9.86
C LEU A 211 -5.36 -15.73 -10.15
N LYS A 212 -6.27 -15.12 -10.90
CA LYS A 212 -7.53 -15.74 -11.31
C LYS A 212 -7.28 -16.70 -12.47
N MET A 213 -7.81 -17.91 -12.36
CA MET A 213 -7.57 -19.00 -13.31
C MET A 213 -8.82 -19.86 -13.46
N ASP A 214 -9.17 -20.19 -14.70
CA ASP A 214 -10.27 -21.09 -15.03
C ASP A 214 -9.78 -22.26 -15.87
N LEU A 215 -10.23 -23.46 -15.53
CA LEU A 215 -10.00 -24.66 -16.34
C LEU A 215 -11.19 -24.89 -17.27
N LYS A 216 -10.90 -25.09 -18.55
CA LYS A 216 -11.89 -25.37 -19.59
C LYS A 216 -11.55 -26.68 -20.30
N ALA A 217 -12.50 -27.23 -21.05
CA ALA A 217 -12.17 -28.28 -22.00
C ALA A 217 -11.21 -27.72 -23.06
N ALA A 218 -10.20 -28.52 -23.44
CA ALA A 218 -9.34 -28.15 -24.55
C ALA A 218 -10.16 -28.09 -25.87
N PRO A 219 -9.84 -27.14 -26.77
CA PRO A 219 -10.43 -27.07 -28.10
C PRO A 219 -10.10 -28.30 -28.95
#